data_AF-A0A9E4ZXH0-F1
#
_entry.id   AF-A0A9E4ZXH0-F1
#
_cell.length_a   1.000
_cell.length_b   1.000
_cell.length_c   1.000
_cell.angle_alpha   90.00
_cell.angle_beta   90.00
_cell.angle_gamma   90.00
#
_symmetry.space_group_name_H-M   'P 1'
#
loop_
_entity.id
_entity.type
_entity.pdbx_description
1 polymer ?
#
loop_
_entity_poly.entity_id
_entity_poly.type
_entity_poly.pdbx_seq_one_letter_code
_entity_poly.pdbx_strand_id
1 'polypeptide(L)' 'MAEEKIVDDTGENAELCLCPGCPTHNECMKDNSERIFCSRGKTNCDLEKRGCLCGTCPVERNYGLNDFYYCTEGAAKK' A
#
# COMPACT_ATOMS: atom_id res chain seq x y z
N MET A 1 14.84 -2.26 -17.24
CA MET A 1 13.88 -1.17 -17.04
C MET A 1 13.76 -1.05 -15.53
N ALA A 2 14.31 0.01 -14.93
CA ALA A 2 14.32 0.16 -13.49
C ALA A 2 12.91 0.58 -13.04
N GLU A 3 12.23 -0.27 -12.29
CA GLU A 3 11.04 0.14 -11.54
C GLU A 3 11.52 1.06 -10.42
N GLU A 4 11.54 2.37 -10.69
CA GLU A 4 11.82 3.40 -9.68
C GLU A 4 10.67 3.40 -8.66
N LYS A 5 10.99 2.92 -7.45
CA LYS A 5 10.12 3.02 -6.27
C LYS A 5 9.89 4.51 -5.99
N ILE A 6 8.67 5.00 -6.21
CA ILE A 6 8.33 6.42 -5.96
C ILE A 6 8.22 6.69 -4.46
N VAL A 7 7.75 5.70 -3.72
CA VAL A 7 7.54 5.78 -2.27
C VAL A 7 8.68 5.06 -1.56
N ASP A 8 9.31 5.74 -0.61
CA ASP A 8 10.34 5.12 0.23
C ASP A 8 9.72 4.19 1.28
N ASP A 9 10.35 3.04 1.53
CA ASP A 9 9.98 2.12 2.61
C ASP A 9 10.62 2.61 3.93
N THR A 10 10.16 3.74 4.44
CA THR A 10 10.59 4.28 5.75
C THR A 10 9.59 3.91 6.84
N GLY A 11 10.07 3.86 8.09
CA GLY A 11 9.20 3.65 9.26
C GLY A 11 8.08 4.70 9.32
N GLU A 12 8.39 5.96 9.01
CA GLU A 12 7.43 7.06 9.00
C GLU A 12 6.30 6.82 7.97
N ASN A 13 6.63 6.43 6.73
CA ASN A 13 5.61 6.05 5.75
C ASN A 13 4.80 4.82 6.18
N ALA A 14 5.42 3.92 6.95
CA ALA A 14 4.76 2.75 7.52
C ALA A 14 3.71 3.12 8.55
N GLU A 15 4.03 4.09 9.39
CA GLU A 15 3.14 4.64 10.43
C GLU A 15 2.04 5.51 9.82
N LEU A 16 2.35 6.22 8.73
CA LEU A 16 1.37 7.00 7.96
C LEU A 16 0.44 6.11 7.11
N CYS A 17 0.81 4.86 6.79
CA CYS A 17 -0.03 3.94 6.01
C CYS A 17 -1.28 3.56 6.81
N LEU A 18 -2.47 3.81 6.25
CA LEU A 18 -3.74 3.33 6.82
C LEU A 18 -4.07 1.89 6.42
N CYS A 19 -3.11 1.22 5.77
CA CYS A 19 -3.18 -0.11 5.23
C CYS A 19 -3.59 -1.17 6.26
N PRO A 20 -2.97 -1.28 7.45
CA PRO A 20 -3.40 -2.25 8.48
C PRO A 20 -4.80 -1.99 9.06
N GLY A 21 -5.39 -0.81 8.84
CA GLY A 21 -6.76 -0.48 9.25
C GLY A 21 -7.79 -0.55 8.11
N CYS A 22 -7.36 -0.95 6.91
CA CYS A 22 -8.19 -0.97 5.72
C CYS A 22 -9.09 -2.21 5.69
N PRO A 23 -10.37 -2.12 5.26
CA PRO A 23 -11.25 -3.30 5.20
C PRO A 23 -10.82 -4.35 4.16
N THR A 24 -9.92 -4.00 3.23
CA THR A 24 -9.27 -4.94 2.30
C THR A 24 -8.08 -5.66 2.94
N HIS A 25 -7.53 -5.16 4.05
CA HIS A 25 -6.40 -5.80 4.74
C HIS A 25 -6.88 -7.05 5.48
N ASN A 26 -6.30 -8.19 5.12
CA ASN A 26 -6.68 -9.49 5.64
C ASN A 26 -5.68 -10.00 6.68
N GLU A 27 -6.00 -11.13 7.31
CA GLU A 27 -5.11 -11.75 8.29
C GLU A 27 -3.78 -12.20 7.68
N CYS A 28 -3.76 -12.65 6.42
CA CYS A 28 -2.54 -13.07 5.72
C CYS A 28 -1.51 -11.93 5.61
N MET A 29 -1.94 -10.73 5.24
CA MET A 29 -1.09 -9.54 5.21
C MET A 29 -0.63 -9.17 6.61
N LYS A 30 -1.48 -9.32 7.62
CA LYS A 30 -1.16 -9.02 9.01
C LYS A 30 -0.10 -9.98 9.55
N ASP A 31 -0.21 -11.26 9.23
CA ASP A 31 0.76 -12.29 9.59
C ASP A 31 2.13 -12.02 8.95
N ASN A 32 2.12 -11.66 7.66
CA ASN A 32 3.33 -11.26 6.93
C ASN A 32 3.82 -9.84 7.29
N SER A 33 3.14 -9.14 8.21
CA SER A 33 3.41 -7.75 8.57
C SER A 33 3.53 -6.82 7.35
N GLU A 34 2.75 -7.11 6.31
CA GLU A 34 2.75 -6.36 5.06
C GLU A 34 2.03 -5.03 5.20
N ARG A 35 2.75 -3.98 4.78
CA ARG A 35 2.34 -2.57 4.86
C ARG A 35 2.99 -1.78 3.73
N ILE A 36 2.47 -0.59 3.46
CA ILE A 36 2.97 0.31 2.41
C ILE A 36 3.07 -0.41 1.05
N PHE A 37 1.99 -1.03 0.60
CA PHE A 37 1.98 -1.72 -0.69
C PHE A 37 2.36 -0.80 -1.86
N CYS A 38 2.06 0.50 -1.76
CA CYS A 38 2.51 1.51 -2.74
C CYS A 38 4.04 1.62 -2.86
N SER A 39 4.78 1.26 -1.82
CA SER A 39 6.23 1.15 -1.86
C SER A 39 6.67 -0.28 -2.09
N ARG A 40 6.24 -1.23 -1.25
CA ARG A 40 6.74 -2.61 -1.20
C ARG A 40 6.27 -3.48 -2.36
N GLY A 41 5.14 -3.16 -2.98
CA GLY A 41 4.53 -3.97 -4.03
C GLY A 41 3.22 -4.61 -3.60
N LYS A 42 2.61 -5.36 -4.51
CA LYS A 42 1.42 -6.17 -4.22
C LYS A 42 1.77 -7.33 -3.29
N THR A 43 0.79 -7.76 -2.51
CA THR A 43 0.89 -9.00 -1.74
C THR A 43 0.61 -10.21 -2.64
N ASN A 44 1.06 -11.38 -2.21
CA ASN A 44 0.67 -12.67 -2.79
C ASN A 44 -0.55 -13.30 -2.09
N CYS A 45 -1.06 -12.66 -1.03
CA CYS A 45 -2.27 -13.10 -0.34
C CYS A 45 -3.53 -12.88 -1.19
N ASP A 46 -4.56 -13.68 -0.94
CA ASP A 46 -5.88 -13.52 -1.57
C ASP A 46 -6.63 -12.34 -0.93
N LEU A 47 -6.96 -11.33 -1.72
CA LEU A 47 -7.59 -10.09 -1.26
C LEU A 47 -8.97 -9.93 -1.86
N GLU A 48 -9.93 -9.58 -1.02
CA GLU A 48 -11.27 -9.22 -1.47
C GLU A 48 -11.42 -7.69 -1.45
N LYS A 49 -11.82 -7.09 -2.58
CA LYS A 49 -11.99 -5.63 -2.72
C LYS A 49 -13.22 -5.15 -1.94
N ARG A 50 -13.06 -5.01 -0.61
CA ARG A 50 -14.09 -4.52 0.32
C ARG A 50 -14.04 -2.99 0.53
N GLY A 51 -12.97 -2.35 0.04
CA GLY A 51 -12.75 -0.90 0.11
C GLY A 51 -11.28 -0.57 0.43
N CYS A 52 -10.68 0.44 -0.22
CA CYS A 52 -9.35 0.94 0.16
C CYS A 52 -9.41 2.34 0.78
N LEU A 53 -8.60 2.56 1.82
CA LEU A 53 -8.32 3.88 2.40
C LEU A 53 -7.12 4.58 1.74
N CYS A 54 -6.59 3.99 0.66
CA CYS A 54 -5.45 4.46 -0.11
C CYS A 54 -5.61 5.95 -0.47
N GLY A 55 -6.78 6.35 -1.00
CA GLY A 55 -7.10 7.72 -1.40
C GLY A 55 -7.23 8.76 -0.30
N THR A 56 -7.20 8.30 0.94
CA THR A 56 -7.23 9.14 2.13
C THR A 56 -5.94 9.01 2.94
N CYS A 57 -4.99 8.20 2.46
CA CYS A 57 -3.77 7.89 3.18
C CYS A 57 -2.79 9.07 3.06
N PRO A 58 -2.19 9.54 4.18
CA PRO A 58 -1.24 10.65 4.14
C PRO A 58 0.00 10.35 3.28
N VAL A 59 0.41 9.08 3.16
CA VAL A 59 1.47 8.64 2.22
C VAL A 59 1.12 9.02 0.78
N GLU A 60 -0.13 8.78 0.35
CA GLU A 60 -0.58 9.11 -1.00
C GLU A 60 -0.45 10.62 -1.27
N ARG A 61 -0.91 11.44 -0.31
CA ARG A 61 -0.82 12.91 -0.37
C ARG A 61 0.62 13.40 -0.39
N ASN A 62 1.50 12.82 0.42
CA ASN A 62 2.91 13.22 0.51
C ASN A 62 3.66 12.98 -0.82
N TYR A 63 3.37 11.85 -1.47
CA TYR A 63 4.01 11.46 -2.73
C TYR A 63 3.22 11.87 -3.98
N GLY A 64 2.03 12.47 -3.81
CA GLY A 64 1.15 12.89 -4.90
C GLY A 64 0.72 11.73 -5.78
N LEU A 65 0.42 10.59 -5.17
CA LEU A 65 -0.10 9.43 -5.87
C LEU A 65 -1.61 9.59 -6.11
N ASN A 66 -2.14 8.94 -7.14
CA ASN A 66 -3.58 8.99 -7.47
C ASN A 66 -4.18 7.58 -7.68
N ASP A 67 -3.37 6.54 -7.53
CA ASP A 67 -3.80 5.16 -7.64
C ASP A 67 -4.26 4.61 -6.30
N PHE A 68 -5.08 3.56 -6.36
CA PHE A 68 -5.60 2.86 -5.19
C PHE A 68 -5.32 1.36 -5.32
N TYR A 69 -5.56 0.61 -4.23
CA TYR A 69 -5.40 -0.85 -4.23
C TYR A 69 -3.99 -1.33 -4.64
N TYR A 70 -2.94 -0.64 -4.20
CA TYR A 70 -1.55 -1.07 -4.44
C TYR A 70 -1.27 -2.50 -3.94
N CYS A 71 -2.03 -2.96 -2.95
CA CYS A 71 -1.97 -4.33 -2.47
C CYS A 71 -2.34 -5.37 -3.55
N THR A 72 -3.16 -5.00 -4.53
CA THR A 72 -3.59 -5.84 -5.65
C THR A 72 -2.86 -5.46 -6.94
N GLU A 73 -2.81 -4.17 -7.26
CA GLU A 73 -2.28 -3.65 -8.53
C GLU A 73 -0.74 -3.68 -8.57
N GLY A 74 -0.07 -3.48 -7.42
CA GLY A 74 1.38 -3.42 -7.33
C GLY A 74 1.88 -2.12 -6.69
N ALA A 75 3.21 -1.96 -6.65
CA ALA A 75 3.82 -0.72 -6.18
C ALA A 75 3.38 0.46 -7.06
N ALA A 76 3.38 1.67 -6.49
CA ALA A 76 3.04 2.88 -7.20
C ALA A 76 4.00 3.09 -8.37
N LYS A 77 3.45 3.48 -9.51
CA LYS A 77 4.17 3.78 -10.77
C LYS A 77 3.71 5.15 -11.26
N LYS A 78 4.63 5.91 -11.86
CA LYS A 78 4.40 7.25 -12.38
C LYS A 78 4.96 7.34 -13.78
#